data_AF-A0A6A3Q8U2-F1
#
_entry.id   AF-A0A6A3Q8U2-F1
#
_cell.length_a   1.000
_cell.length_b   1.000
_cell.length_c   1.000
_cell.angle_alpha   90.00
_cell.angle_beta   90.00
_cell.angle_gamma   90.00
#
_symmetry.space_group_name_H-M   'P 1'
#
loop_
_entity.id
_entity.type
_entity.pdbx_description
1 polymer ?
#
loop_
_entity_poly.entity_id
_entity_poly.type
_entity_poly.pdbx_seq_one_letter_code
_entity_poly.pdbx_strand_id
1 'polypeptide(L)'
;MSMEIYERFVKACPEAAKAVRLEKPLVFKGADGEPIEVKLIVNLHLNLTTAAGSVRIAKPVECLIIPGDSTEFLLGNDVLNMLGIDVSRQLDLLVANAMRD
;
A
#
# COMPACT_ATOMS: atom_id res chain seq x y z
N MET A 1 5.03 -1.28 2.74
CA MET A 1 5.93 -2.44 2.46
C MET A 1 7.02 -2.49 3.54
N SER A 2 7.66 -3.63 3.77
CA SER A 2 8.82 -3.71 4.69
C SER A 2 10.13 -3.24 4.06
N MET A 3 11.19 -3.11 4.88
CA MET A 3 12.54 -2.79 4.39
C MET A 3 13.09 -3.87 3.47
N GLU A 4 12.85 -5.15 3.75
CA GLU A 4 13.30 -6.27 2.92
C GLU A 4 12.73 -6.19 1.49
N ILE A 5 11.44 -5.87 1.36
CA ILE A 5 10.80 -5.69 0.05
C ILE A 5 11.41 -4.51 -0.70
N TYR A 6 11.66 -3.39 0.01
CA TYR A 6 12.31 -2.22 -0.59
C TYR A 6 13.71 -2.55 -1.10
N GLU A 7 14.53 -3.28 -0.33
CA GLU A 7 15.87 -3.69 -0.76
C GLU A 7 15.83 -4.61 -1.98
N ARG A 8 14.90 -5.56 -2.00
CA ARG A 8 14.66 -6.41 -3.18
C ARG A 8 14.26 -5.58 -4.40
N PHE A 9 13.42 -4.57 -4.21
CA PHE A 9 13.00 -3.67 -5.27
C PHE A 9 14.17 -2.86 -5.84
N VAL A 10 14.98 -2.23 -4.97
CA VAL A 10 16.17 -1.45 -5.39
C VAL A 10 17.21 -2.34 -6.07
N LYS A 11 17.36 -3.59 -5.63
CA LYS A 11 18.26 -4.56 -6.29
C LYS A 11 17.80 -4.88 -7.71
N ALA A 12 16.49 -4.98 -7.94
CA ALA A 12 15.92 -5.26 -9.25
C ALA A 12 15.87 -4.02 -10.16
N CYS A 13 15.81 -2.82 -9.59
CA CYS A 13 15.71 -1.54 -10.28
C CYS A 13 16.64 -0.50 -9.61
N PRO A 14 17.95 -0.51 -9.89
CA PRO A 14 18.91 0.39 -9.25
C PRO A 14 18.65 1.88 -9.49
N GLU A 15 17.96 2.22 -10.58
CA GLU A 15 17.52 3.56 -10.95
C GLU A 15 16.25 4.02 -10.20
N ALA A 16 15.67 3.16 -9.37
CA ALA A 16 14.53 3.48 -8.54
C ALA A 16 14.79 4.70 -7.63
N ALA A 17 13.72 5.43 -7.34
CA ALA A 17 13.77 6.47 -6.32
C ALA A 17 14.28 5.90 -5.00
N LYS A 18 15.22 6.61 -4.36
CA LYS A 18 15.74 6.23 -3.05
C LYS A 18 14.73 6.58 -1.96
N ALA A 19 14.70 5.75 -0.93
CA ALA A 19 13.96 6.06 0.28
C ALA A 19 14.46 7.36 0.91
N VAL A 20 13.51 8.17 1.37
CA VAL A 20 13.74 9.45 2.07
C VAL A 20 13.27 9.29 3.50
N ARG A 21 14.05 9.84 4.44
CA ARG A 21 13.68 9.89 5.85
C ARG A 21 12.77 11.08 6.10
N LEU A 22 11.66 10.83 6.77
CA LEU A 22 10.73 11.86 7.21
C LEU A 22 11.33 12.66 8.37
N GLU A 23 11.09 13.98 8.39
CA GLU A 23 11.47 14.85 9.51
C GLU A 23 10.71 14.47 10.79
N LYS A 24 9.42 14.14 10.64
CA LYS A 24 8.56 13.65 11.72
C LYS A 24 8.03 12.26 11.35
N PRO A 25 8.16 11.25 12.23
CA PRO A 25 7.59 9.94 11.99
C PRO A 25 6.06 10.00 11.82
N LEU A 26 5.54 9.20 10.91
CA LEU A 26 4.11 8.93 10.83
C LEU A 26 3.78 7.79 11.80
N VAL A 27 2.78 8.00 12.65
CA VAL A 27 2.35 7.00 13.65
C VAL A 27 0.99 6.49 13.26
N PHE A 28 0.89 5.17 13.07
CA PHE A 28 -0.36 4.48 12.75
C PHE A 28 -0.71 3.49 13.86
N LYS A 29 -1.97 3.07 13.90
CA LYS A 29 -2.40 2.00 14.80
C LYS A 29 -2.37 0.67 14.04
N GLY A 30 -1.60 -0.28 14.55
CA GLY A 30 -1.56 -1.66 14.06
C GLY A 30 -2.87 -2.40 14.32
N ALA A 31 -3.04 -3.54 13.67
CA ALA A 31 -4.22 -4.40 13.87
C ALA A 31 -4.29 -4.98 15.28
N ASP A 32 -3.14 -5.16 15.93
CA ASP A 32 -2.97 -5.54 17.34
C ASP A 32 -3.24 -4.39 18.32
N GLY A 33 -3.42 -3.17 17.79
CA GLY A 33 -3.61 -1.96 18.57
C GLY A 33 -2.31 -1.24 18.94
N GLU A 34 -1.16 -1.83 18.67
CA GLU A 34 0.15 -1.25 18.97
C GLU A 34 0.52 -0.16 17.94
N PRO A 35 1.29 0.86 18.34
CA PRO A 35 1.69 1.93 17.44
C PRO A 35 2.77 1.46 16.44
N ILE A 36 2.57 1.80 15.17
CA ILE A 36 3.52 1.58 14.09
C ILE A 36 4.15 2.92 13.71
N GLU A 37 5.44 3.09 13.98
CA GLU A 37 6.20 4.28 13.59
C GLU A 37 6.89 4.11 12.23
N VAL A 38 6.40 4.82 11.22
CA VAL A 38 7.01 4.88 9.88
C VAL A 38 7.92 6.09 9.79
N LYS A 39 9.18 5.86 9.40
CA LYS A 39 10.22 6.91 9.32
C LYS A 39 10.78 7.11 7.90
N LEU A 40 10.44 6.20 6.99
CA LEU A 40 11.00 6.15 5.64
C LEU A 40 9.85 6.04 4.63
N ILE A 41 9.97 6.82 3.55
CA ILE A 41 9.05 6.80 2.42
C ILE A 41 9.81 6.68 1.11
N VAL A 42 9.17 6.19 0.07
CA VAL A 42 9.74 6.14 -1.29
C VAL A 42 8.64 6.35 -2.33
N ASN A 43 8.92 7.14 -3.36
CA ASN A 43 7.96 7.40 -4.45
C ASN A 43 8.17 6.40 -5.58
N LEU A 44 7.17 5.54 -5.84
CA LEU A 44 7.27 4.45 -6.81
C LEU A 44 6.22 4.55 -7.91
N HIS A 45 6.62 4.23 -9.14
CA HIS A 45 5.66 3.96 -10.20
C HIS A 45 5.15 2.53 -10.07
N LEU A 46 3.88 2.37 -9.74
CA LEU A 46 3.27 1.04 -9.58
C LEU A 46 2.69 0.54 -10.90
N ASN A 47 3.04 -0.69 -11.26
CA ASN A 47 2.39 -1.45 -12.31
C ASN A 47 1.81 -2.72 -11.70
N LEU A 48 0.48 -2.82 -11.68
CA LEU A 48 -0.26 -3.88 -11.03
C LEU A 48 -0.79 -4.84 -12.10
N THR A 49 -0.50 -6.13 -11.96
CA THR A 49 -1.12 -7.14 -12.82
C THR A 49 -2.39 -7.64 -12.14
N THR A 50 -3.53 -7.41 -12.78
CA THR A 50 -4.85 -7.83 -12.28
C THR A 50 -5.47 -8.86 -13.23
N ALA A 51 -6.55 -9.52 -12.79
CA ALA A 51 -7.30 -10.43 -13.66
C ALA A 51 -7.90 -9.72 -14.91
N ALA A 52 -8.15 -8.41 -14.82
CA ALA A 52 -8.64 -7.61 -15.94
C ALA A 52 -7.50 -7.05 -16.83
N GLY A 53 -6.24 -7.32 -16.49
CA GLY A 53 -5.06 -6.84 -17.21
C GLY A 53 -4.11 -6.01 -16.36
N SER A 54 -3.07 -5.47 -17.00
CA SER A 54 -2.07 -4.62 -16.36
C SER A 54 -2.61 -3.21 -16.15
N VAL A 55 -2.43 -2.66 -14.95
CA VAL A 55 -2.79 -1.29 -14.61
C VAL A 55 -1.55 -0.53 -14.15
N ARG A 56 -1.18 0.49 -14.92
CA ARG A 56 -0.08 1.38 -14.57
C ARG A 56 -0.61 2.66 -13.94
N ILE A 57 -0.16 2.96 -12.73
CA ILE A 57 -0.49 4.22 -12.08
C ILE A 57 0.35 5.35 -12.70
N ALA A 58 -0.33 6.38 -13.19
CA ALA A 58 0.30 7.43 -13.99
C ALA A 58 1.29 8.29 -13.20
N LYS A 59 1.00 8.54 -11.91
CA LYS A 59 1.86 9.33 -11.01
C LYS A 59 2.59 8.40 -10.04
N PRO A 60 3.81 8.76 -9.60
CA PRO A 60 4.44 8.07 -8.49
C PRO A 60 3.54 8.05 -7.25
N VAL A 61 3.46 6.91 -6.60
CA VAL A 61 2.75 6.71 -5.34
C VAL A 61 3.76 6.78 -4.21
N GLU A 62 3.46 7.59 -3.20
CA GLU A 62 4.23 7.63 -1.97
C GLU A 62 4.00 6.33 -1.19
N CYS A 63 5.05 5.52 -1.08
CA CYS A 63 4.99 4.24 -0.41
C CYS A 63 5.67 4.34 0.96
N LEU A 64 4.99 3.84 1.98
CA LEU A 64 5.51 3.76 3.34
C LEU A 64 6.39 2.52 3.51
N ILE A 65 7.60 2.71 4.07
CA ILE A 65 8.46 1.62 4.51
C ILE A 65 8.18 1.37 6.00
N ILE A 66 7.38 0.34 6.24
CA ILE A 66 6.84 -0.05 7.54
C ILE A 66 7.88 -0.93 8.25
N PRO A 67 8.19 -0.69 9.54
CA PRO A 67 9.07 -1.57 10.30
C PRO A 67 8.54 -3.01 10.39
N GLY A 68 9.45 -3.98 10.41
CA GLY A 68 9.12 -5.40 10.50
C GLY A 68 9.62 -6.20 9.29
N ASP A 69 9.25 -7.48 9.26
CA ASP A 69 9.71 -8.50 8.32
C ASP A 69 8.58 -9.05 7.43
N SER A 70 7.43 -8.35 7.39
CA SER A 70 6.34 -8.72 6.48
C SER A 70 6.84 -8.77 5.04
N THR A 71 6.51 -9.84 4.33
CA THR A 71 6.85 -10.03 2.92
C THR A 71 5.77 -9.50 1.99
N GLU A 72 4.75 -8.85 2.54
CA GLU A 72 3.59 -8.34 1.80
C GLU A 72 3.72 -6.86 1.42
N PHE A 73 3.20 -6.53 0.23
CA PHE A 73 3.00 -5.16 -0.21
C PHE A 73 1.54 -4.78 0.00
N LEU A 74 1.29 -3.88 0.95
CA LEU A 74 -0.06 -3.34 1.20
C LEU A 74 -0.37 -2.20 0.24
N LEU A 75 -1.47 -2.32 -0.49
CA LEU A 75 -2.06 -1.21 -1.26
C LEU A 75 -2.99 -0.41 -0.35
N GLY A 76 -2.72 0.88 -0.23
CA GLY A 76 -3.55 1.81 0.53
C GLY A 76 -4.94 1.97 -0.06
N ASN A 77 -5.90 2.37 0.78
CA ASN A 77 -7.28 2.62 0.39
C ASN A 77 -7.41 3.68 -0.73
N ASP A 78 -6.51 4.66 -0.74
CA ASP A 78 -6.41 5.67 -1.79
C ASP A 78 -6.12 5.05 -3.17
N VAL A 79 -5.17 4.12 -3.25
CA VAL A 79 -4.86 3.39 -4.48
C VAL A 79 -5.98 2.42 -4.85
N LEU A 80 -6.56 1.71 -3.88
CA LEU A 80 -7.69 0.81 -4.15
C LEU A 80 -8.89 1.57 -4.73
N ASN A 81 -9.26 2.71 -4.15
CA ASN A 81 -10.34 3.55 -4.67
C ASN A 81 -10.02 4.10 -6.06
N MET A 82 -8.76 4.47 -6.34
CA MET A 82 -8.34 4.87 -7.68
C MET A 82 -8.54 3.76 -8.72
N LEU A 83 -8.43 2.49 -8.31
CA LEU A 83 -8.70 1.32 -9.15
C LEU A 83 -10.20 0.96 -9.23
N GLY A 84 -11.07 1.72 -8.57
CA GLY A 84 -12.51 1.41 -8.48
C GLY A 84 -12.84 0.31 -7.47
N ILE A 85 -11.91 -0.06 -6.60
CA ILE A 85 -12.07 -1.06 -5.55
C ILE A 85 -12.44 -0.35 -4.25
N ASP A 86 -13.75 -0.21 -4.02
CA ASP A 86 -14.31 0.34 -2.78
C ASP A 86 -14.85 -0.82 -1.92
N VAL A 87 -14.01 -1.31 -1.02
CA VAL A 87 -14.33 -2.46 -0.15
C VAL A 87 -15.44 -2.11 0.84
N SER A 88 -15.47 -0.89 1.36
CA SER A 88 -16.51 -0.46 2.32
C SER A 88 -17.89 -0.51 1.67
N ARG A 89 -18.04 0.09 0.49
CA ARG A 89 -19.30 0.04 -0.26
C ARG A 89 -19.69 -1.39 -0.65
N GLN A 90 -18.71 -2.24 -0.98
CA GLN A 90 -18.98 -3.65 -1.29
C GLN A 90 -19.50 -4.42 -0.06
N LEU A 91 -18.95 -4.15 1.13
CA LEU A 91 -19.44 -4.73 2.38
C LEU A 91 -20.84 -4.23 2.75
N ASP A 92 -21.12 -2.93 2.57
CA ASP A 92 -22.45 -2.38 2.82
C ASP A 92 -23.52 -3.03 1.93
N LEU A 93 -23.21 -3.22 0.64
CA LEU A 93 -24.09 -3.92 -0.29
C LEU A 93 -24.29 -5.40 0.09
N LEU A 94 -23.24 -6.06 0.57
CA LEU A 94 -23.33 -7.43 1.05
C LEU A 94 -24.29 -7.55 2.25
N VAL A 95 -24.15 -6.66 3.24
CA VAL A 95 -25.06 -6.63 4.40
C VAL A 95 -26.49 -6.29 3.96
N ALA A 96 -26.68 -5.27 3.13
CA ALA A 96 -28.00 -4.88 2.65
C ALA A 96 -28.71 -6.01 1.88
N ASN A 97 -27.96 -6.84 1.14
CA ASN A 97 -28.51 -8.01 0.46
C ASN A 97 -28.83 -9.14 1.45
N ALA A 98 -27.97 -9.41 2.43
CA ALA A 98 -28.22 -10.43 3.46
C ALA A 98 -29.43 -10.11 4.35
N MET A 99 -29.84 -8.85 4.46
CA MET A 99 -31.02 -8.41 5.22
C MET A 99 -32.33 -8.43 4.39
N ARG A 100 -32.27 -8.79 3.10
CA ARG A 100 -33.43 -8.89 2.20
C ARG A 100 -33.94 -10.32 2.03
N ASP A 101 -33.19 -11.31 2.49
CA ASP A 101 -33.53 -12.73 2.57
C ASP A 101 -34.04 -13.09 3.98
#